data_AF-X8J6M5-F1
#
_entry.id   AF-X8J6M5-F1
#
_cell.length_a   1.000
_cell.length_b   1.000
_cell.length_c   1.000
_cell.angle_alpha   90.00
_cell.angle_beta   90.00
_cell.angle_gamma   90.00
#
_symmetry.space_group_name_H-M   'P 1'
#
loop_
_entity.id
_entity.type
_entity.pdbx_description
1 polymer ?
#
loop_
_entity_poly.entity_id
_entity_poly.type
_entity_poly.pdbx_seq_one_letter_code
_entity_poly.pdbx_strand_id
1 'polypeptide(L)'
;MVTYIQRQEAIRLHCAYLDEYLIGDHDRDEDTDHIEECDLELVAEDRLPGDFEYSTGQTIGGEGEGELQPAESATNGAEPEQDGHVDVEPIYYPNPTRLLAVKPTVKNIRIQDVVDDYHASNLISGVTNFLTRRCGVNRRNVLVSPENFISIWHKLYLHHPAPSFAPFNPVRRDVTNRFRTTHDIYEKHGIERYRAGRVRAIFNLPAQLRQFHSGPLAYLEAFTPFDSTPSPFTRLHSTKFDFDARDLRRTLVIPVSDIFFACHLVPKYHTLDSDLELHAGTDLLAVGEKFWLNHYYNHNFYQFIQHWRRRRPTLAERL
;
A
#
# COMPACT_ATOMS: atom_id res chain seq x y z
N MET A 1 12.10 19.86 -12.56
CA MET A 1 12.54 18.72 -13.40
C MET A 1 13.97 18.28 -13.09
N VAL A 2 14.92 19.20 -12.94
CA VAL A 2 16.33 18.91 -12.61
C VAL A 2 16.50 18.08 -11.32
N THR A 3 15.83 18.46 -10.23
CA THR A 3 15.86 17.73 -8.95
C THR A 3 15.28 16.31 -9.00
N TYR A 4 14.33 16.06 -9.91
CA TYR A 4 13.75 14.72 -10.10
C TYR A 4 14.74 13.78 -10.79
N ILE A 5 15.38 14.27 -11.86
CA ILE A 5 16.40 13.52 -12.61
C ILE A 5 17.59 13.23 -11.69
N GLN A 6 18.05 14.23 -10.93
CA GLN A 6 19.13 14.08 -9.95
C GLN A 6 18.82 13.04 -8.87
N ARG A 7 17.59 12.99 -8.33
CA ARG A 7 17.20 11.94 -7.36
C ARG A 7 17.17 10.56 -7.99
N GLN A 8 16.65 10.44 -9.21
CA GLN A 8 16.63 9.17 -9.94
C GLN A 8 18.06 8.68 -10.23
N GLU A 9 18.95 9.58 -10.65
CA GLU A 9 20.36 9.28 -10.89
C GLU A 9 21.09 8.93 -9.60
N ALA A 10 20.89 9.69 -8.51
CA ALA A 10 21.51 9.42 -7.22
C ALA A 10 21.09 8.06 -6.64
N ILE A 11 19.81 7.69 -6.71
CA ILE A 11 19.35 6.36 -6.27
C ILE A 11 19.95 5.28 -7.16
N ARG A 12 20.01 5.49 -8.49
CA ARG A 12 20.63 4.52 -9.40
C ARG A 12 22.12 4.36 -9.15
N LEU A 13 22.85 5.45 -8.93
CA LEU A 13 24.28 5.46 -8.66
C LEU A 13 24.58 4.79 -7.32
N HIS A 14 23.82 5.13 -6.28
CA HIS A 14 23.94 4.50 -4.96
C HIS A 14 23.65 3.00 -5.02
N CYS A 15 22.65 2.56 -5.78
CA CYS A 15 22.39 1.12 -5.93
C CYS A 15 23.48 0.42 -6.77
N ALA A 16 23.99 1.05 -7.83
CA ALA A 16 25.13 0.49 -8.57
C ALA A 16 26.36 0.34 -7.66
N TYR A 17 26.61 1.33 -6.80
CA TYR A 17 27.65 1.28 -5.79
C TYR A 17 27.43 0.16 -4.75
N LEU A 18 26.20 0.05 -4.21
CA LEU A 18 25.86 -1.02 -3.26
C LEU A 18 25.92 -2.41 -3.92
N ASP A 19 25.47 -2.56 -5.16
CA ASP A 19 25.59 -3.83 -5.89
C ASP A 19 27.07 -4.17 -6.16
N GLU A 20 27.92 -3.18 -6.46
CA GLU A 20 29.37 -3.39 -6.67
C GLU A 20 30.10 -3.77 -5.38
N TYR A 21 29.76 -3.14 -4.25
CA TYR A 21 30.42 -3.40 -2.96
C TYR A 21 29.83 -4.60 -2.19
N LEU A 22 28.50 -4.78 -2.18
CA LEU A 22 27.86 -5.87 -1.43
C LEU A 22 27.89 -7.21 -2.16
N ILE A 23 28.13 -7.23 -3.47
CA ILE A 23 28.45 -8.48 -4.20
C ILE A 23 29.94 -8.82 -4.06
N GLY A 24 30.78 -7.85 -3.65
CA GLY A 24 32.22 -7.99 -3.52
C GLY A 24 32.72 -8.53 -2.18
N ASP A 25 32.01 -8.29 -1.07
CA ASP A 25 32.53 -8.60 0.27
C ASP A 25 31.70 -9.66 0.98
N HIS A 26 32.12 -10.92 0.80
CA HIS A 26 31.79 -11.98 1.76
C HIS A 26 32.82 -12.08 2.90
N ASP A 27 33.82 -11.20 2.97
CA ASP A 27 34.84 -11.21 4.02
C ASP A 27 35.33 -9.78 4.33
N ARG A 28 34.69 -9.09 5.28
CA ARG A 28 35.38 -8.13 6.17
C ARG A 28 34.46 -7.57 7.23
N ASP A 29 34.72 -8.02 8.45
CA ASP A 29 34.37 -7.33 9.69
C ASP A 29 35.04 -5.94 9.72
N GLU A 30 34.31 -4.91 10.16
CA GLU A 30 34.67 -3.98 11.25
C GLU A 30 33.96 -2.60 11.16
N ASP A 31 33.43 -2.21 12.33
CA ASP A 31 33.30 -0.87 12.90
C ASP A 31 32.24 0.13 12.38
N THR A 32 31.12 0.10 13.09
CA THR A 32 30.07 1.14 13.14
C THR A 32 30.48 2.34 14.02
N ASP A 33 30.45 3.55 13.45
CA ASP A 33 30.40 4.80 14.20
C ASP A 33 28.99 5.40 14.20
N HIS A 34 28.54 5.77 15.41
CA HIS A 34 27.27 6.42 15.73
C HIS A 34 27.17 7.83 15.12
N ILE A 35 26.05 8.13 14.45
CA ILE A 35 25.64 9.51 14.14
C ILE A 35 24.28 9.78 14.78
N GLU A 36 24.24 10.84 15.58
CA GLU A 36 23.11 11.34 16.36
C GLU A 36 21.90 11.73 15.49
N GLU A 37 20.71 11.29 15.90
CA GLU A 37 19.41 11.72 15.36
C GLU A 37 19.06 13.14 15.85
N CYS A 38 18.79 14.07 14.92
CA CYS A 38 18.22 15.37 15.25
C CYS A 38 16.69 15.32 15.35
N ASP A 39 16.20 15.85 16.47
CA ASP A 39 14.85 16.22 16.89
C ASP A 39 13.73 16.26 15.84
N LEU A 40 12.71 15.42 16.06
CA LEU A 40 11.39 15.49 15.40
C LEU A 40 10.37 16.10 16.36
N GLU A 41 9.70 17.18 15.93
CA GLU A 41 8.58 17.80 16.64
C GLU A 41 7.47 16.78 16.97
N LEU A 42 7.19 16.61 18.26
CA LEU A 42 6.12 15.78 18.81
C LEU A 42 4.74 16.42 18.54
N VAL A 43 4.14 16.08 17.40
CA VAL A 43 2.70 16.23 17.22
C VAL A 43 2.03 15.03 17.89
N ALA A 44 1.10 15.27 18.81
CA ALA A 44 0.31 14.21 19.44
C ALA A 44 -0.51 13.47 18.37
N GLU A 45 -0.07 12.26 18.02
CA GLU A 45 -0.69 11.36 17.06
C GLU A 45 -1.22 10.13 17.79
N ASP A 46 -2.42 9.68 17.42
CA ASP A 46 -3.05 8.51 18.06
C ASP A 46 -2.87 7.29 17.18
N ARG A 47 -2.52 6.16 17.79
CA ARG A 47 -2.44 4.86 17.07
C ARG A 47 -3.86 4.35 16.84
N LEU A 48 -4.18 4.03 15.58
CA LEU A 48 -5.49 3.49 15.25
C LEU A 48 -5.62 2.03 15.77
N PRO A 49 -6.66 1.69 16.55
CA PRO A 49 -6.88 0.33 17.02
C PRO A 49 -7.33 -0.55 15.84
N GLY A 50 -6.55 -1.60 15.55
CA GLY A 50 -6.79 -2.52 14.43
C GLY A 50 -5.55 -3.28 13.95
N ASP A 51 -4.36 -2.88 14.39
CA ASP A 51 -3.09 -3.57 14.12
C ASP A 51 -2.91 -4.76 15.10
N PHE A 52 -3.74 -5.80 14.98
CA PHE A 52 -3.48 -7.09 15.63
C PHE A 52 -2.78 -8.06 14.68
N GLU A 53 -1.82 -8.76 15.27
CA GLU A 53 -0.75 -9.60 14.72
C GLU A 53 -1.23 -10.63 13.68
N TYR A 54 -0.60 -10.62 12.50
CA TYR A 54 -0.49 -11.83 11.69
C TYR A 54 0.83 -12.51 12.05
N SER A 55 0.78 -13.38 13.05
CA SER A 55 1.83 -14.38 13.26
C SER A 55 1.91 -15.24 12.00
N THR A 56 3.04 -15.15 11.33
CA THR A 56 3.39 -16.05 10.24
C THR A 56 3.88 -17.34 10.89
N GLY A 57 3.13 -18.42 10.69
CA GLY A 57 3.58 -19.79 10.99
C GLY A 57 2.83 -20.48 12.13
N GLN A 58 1.72 -21.15 11.82
CA GLN A 58 1.30 -22.33 12.59
C GLN A 58 0.44 -23.25 11.72
N THR A 59 1.05 -24.28 11.16
CA THR A 59 0.34 -25.44 10.64
C THR A 59 0.02 -26.37 11.81
N ILE A 60 -1.28 -26.58 12.01
CA ILE A 60 -1.90 -27.52 12.94
C ILE A 60 -2.11 -28.86 12.23
N GLY A 61 -1.96 -29.96 12.97
CA GLY A 61 -2.64 -31.24 12.71
C GLY A 61 -1.79 -32.46 13.03
N GLY A 62 -2.15 -33.36 13.95
CA GLY A 62 -3.42 -33.48 14.64
C GLY A 62 -3.41 -34.57 15.73
N GLU A 63 -4.45 -34.52 16.56
CA GLU A 63 -4.81 -35.54 17.52
C GLU A 63 -5.54 -36.69 16.81
N GLY A 64 -5.23 -37.92 17.20
CA GLY A 64 -5.94 -39.13 16.83
C GLY A 64 -5.64 -40.21 17.88
N GLU A 65 -6.59 -40.44 18.78
CA GLU A 65 -6.56 -41.55 19.75
C GLU A 65 -6.79 -42.90 19.04
N GLY A 66 -6.03 -43.92 19.44
CA GLY A 66 -6.21 -45.31 19.01
C GLY A 66 -5.22 -46.25 19.71
N GLU A 67 -5.74 -47.14 20.55
CA GLU A 67 -5.03 -48.08 21.43
C GLU A 67 -4.17 -49.16 20.74
N LEU A 68 -2.96 -49.35 21.30
CA LEU A 68 -2.21 -50.58 21.66
C LEU A 68 -2.29 -51.86 20.78
N GLN A 69 -1.15 -52.28 20.19
CA GLN A 69 -0.22 -53.30 20.75
C GLN A 69 0.95 -53.67 19.79
N PRO A 70 2.07 -54.26 20.29
CA PRO A 70 3.41 -54.14 19.72
C PRO A 70 3.97 -55.44 19.07
N ALA A 71 4.92 -55.30 18.14
CA ALA A 71 5.97 -56.31 17.91
C ALA A 71 7.19 -55.74 17.15
N GLU A 72 8.31 -55.81 17.86
CA GLU A 72 9.74 -55.90 17.53
C GLU A 72 10.30 -55.83 16.09
N SER A 73 11.47 -55.17 16.04
CA SER A 73 12.69 -55.51 15.29
C SER A 73 12.79 -55.14 13.81
N ALA A 74 13.60 -54.12 13.50
CA ALA A 74 15.00 -54.32 13.08
C ALA A 74 15.62 -53.00 12.61
N THR A 75 16.80 -52.73 13.14
CA THR A 75 17.81 -51.78 12.70
C THR A 75 17.97 -51.71 11.18
N ASN A 76 17.98 -50.50 10.62
CA ASN A 76 18.94 -50.10 9.58
C ASN A 76 19.00 -48.56 9.53
N GLY A 77 20.17 -48.03 9.89
CA GLY A 77 20.51 -46.63 9.70
C GLY A 77 20.61 -46.33 8.21
N ALA A 78 19.76 -45.43 7.75
CA ALA A 78 19.96 -44.66 6.54
C ALA A 78 19.93 -43.20 6.98
N GLU A 79 21.06 -42.52 6.81
CA GLU A 79 21.16 -41.08 6.99
C GLU A 79 20.09 -40.41 6.09
N PRO A 80 19.23 -39.52 6.63
CA PRO A 80 18.40 -38.72 5.76
C PRO A 80 19.32 -37.79 4.99
N GLU A 81 19.37 -37.99 3.67
CA GLU A 81 19.88 -37.02 2.72
C GLU A 81 19.29 -35.66 3.12
N GLN A 82 20.17 -34.71 3.46
CA GLN A 82 19.78 -33.32 3.63
C GLN A 82 19.26 -32.85 2.27
N ASP A 83 17.94 -32.97 2.08
CA ASP A 83 17.20 -32.18 1.11
C ASP A 83 17.63 -30.74 1.36
N GLY A 84 18.40 -30.21 0.42
CA GLY A 84 18.78 -28.81 0.37
C GLY A 84 17.50 -28.00 0.24
N HIS A 85 16.87 -27.73 1.37
CA HIS A 85 15.79 -26.77 1.49
C HIS A 85 16.43 -25.44 1.09
N VAL A 86 16.28 -25.09 -0.18
CA VAL A 86 16.58 -23.74 -0.65
C VAL A 86 15.65 -22.88 0.20
N ASP A 87 16.20 -22.24 1.22
CA ASP A 87 15.48 -21.28 2.05
C ASP A 87 15.13 -20.09 1.15
N VAL A 88 14.03 -20.24 0.42
CA VAL A 88 13.45 -19.17 -0.37
C VAL A 88 12.86 -18.20 0.64
N GLU A 89 13.67 -17.21 1.01
CA GLU A 89 13.22 -16.09 1.85
C GLU A 89 11.85 -15.57 1.36
N PRO A 90 10.87 -15.43 2.26
CA PRO A 90 9.49 -15.14 1.87
C PRO A 90 9.34 -13.78 1.20
N ILE A 91 8.35 -13.67 0.29
CA ILE A 91 8.00 -12.37 -0.32
C ILE A 91 7.44 -11.46 0.76
N TYR A 92 8.27 -10.54 1.24
CA TYR A 92 7.86 -9.50 2.16
C TYR A 92 6.85 -8.51 1.56
N TYR A 93 5.77 -8.30 2.30
CA TYR A 93 4.75 -7.29 2.01
C TYR A 93 4.72 -6.25 3.14
N PRO A 94 4.64 -4.96 2.80
CA PRO A 94 4.63 -3.88 3.77
C PRO A 94 3.37 -3.92 4.61
N ASN A 95 3.54 -3.64 5.91
CA ASN A 95 2.46 -3.44 6.86
C ASN A 95 2.77 -2.21 7.73
N PRO A 96 2.50 -0.99 7.25
CA PRO A 96 2.80 0.23 8.00
C PRO A 96 1.85 0.43 9.18
N THR A 97 2.31 1.04 10.26
CA THR A 97 1.40 1.61 11.27
C THR A 97 0.75 2.87 10.70
N ARG A 98 -0.58 3.01 10.85
CA ARG A 98 -1.34 4.16 10.33
C ARG A 98 -1.66 5.13 11.45
N LEU A 99 -1.26 6.39 11.30
CA LEU A 99 -1.51 7.45 12.27
C LEU A 99 -2.33 8.57 11.64
N LEU A 100 -3.35 9.01 12.38
CA LEU A 100 -4.11 10.22 12.10
C LEU A 100 -3.89 11.22 13.23
N ALA A 101 -4.07 12.50 12.92
CA ALA A 101 -4.13 13.51 13.96
C ALA A 101 -5.30 13.20 14.92
N VAL A 102 -5.07 13.34 16.23
CA VAL A 102 -6.08 13.12 17.28
C VAL A 102 -7.37 13.90 17.00
N LYS A 103 -7.22 15.13 16.51
CA LYS A 103 -8.35 15.99 16.14
C LYS A 103 -8.51 16.01 14.61
N PRO A 104 -9.75 15.91 14.11
CA PRO A 104 -10.01 16.14 12.69
C PRO A 104 -9.59 17.56 12.30
N THR A 105 -9.14 17.71 11.06
CA THR A 105 -8.82 19.01 10.50
C THR A 105 -10.08 19.86 10.33
N VAL A 106 -11.17 19.23 9.89
CA VAL A 106 -12.49 19.88 9.78
C VAL A 106 -13.49 19.00 10.53
N LYS A 107 -14.23 19.61 11.46
CA LYS A 107 -15.20 18.88 12.31
C LYS A 107 -16.61 19.19 11.83
N ASN A 108 -17.47 18.17 11.91
CA ASN A 108 -18.91 18.33 11.72
C ASN A 108 -19.27 19.06 10.43
N ILE A 109 -18.64 18.67 9.32
CA ILE A 109 -18.94 19.15 7.98
C ILE A 109 -20.07 18.31 7.40
N ARG A 110 -20.98 18.96 6.66
CA ARG A 110 -22.10 18.27 6.02
C ARG A 110 -21.59 17.41 4.88
N ILE A 111 -22.21 16.25 4.64
CA ILE A 111 -21.81 15.37 3.54
C ILE A 111 -21.95 16.08 2.19
N GLN A 112 -22.95 16.95 2.03
CA GLN A 112 -23.10 17.78 0.83
C GLN A 112 -21.88 18.70 0.62
N ASP A 113 -21.43 19.40 1.66
CA ASP A 113 -20.25 20.27 1.58
C ASP A 113 -18.98 19.43 1.27
N VAL A 114 -18.89 18.19 1.74
CA VAL A 114 -17.79 17.28 1.38
C VAL A 114 -17.84 16.88 -0.09
N VAL A 115 -19.04 16.64 -0.64
CA VAL A 115 -19.22 16.36 -2.07
C VAL A 115 -18.70 17.52 -2.91
N ASP A 116 -19.05 18.75 -2.51
CA ASP A 116 -18.77 19.96 -3.27
C ASP A 116 -17.29 20.38 -3.14
N ASP A 117 -16.77 20.46 -1.91
CA ASP A 117 -15.43 20.98 -1.63
C ASP A 117 -14.31 19.96 -1.89
N TYR A 118 -14.59 18.66 -1.73
CA TYR A 118 -13.59 17.58 -1.87
C TYR A 118 -13.83 16.75 -3.14
N HIS A 119 -14.78 17.14 -3.99
CA HIS A 119 -15.16 16.41 -5.20
C HIS A 119 -15.55 14.95 -4.90
N ALA A 120 -16.25 14.73 -3.79
CA ALA A 120 -16.62 13.42 -3.29
C ALA A 120 -18.02 12.98 -3.74
N SER A 121 -18.37 13.19 -5.01
CA SER A 121 -19.72 13.02 -5.57
C SER A 121 -20.39 11.66 -5.29
N ASN A 122 -19.60 10.59 -5.17
CA ASN A 122 -20.10 9.25 -4.90
C ASN A 122 -19.91 8.83 -3.44
N LEU A 123 -19.73 9.76 -2.50
CA LEU A 123 -19.45 9.44 -1.10
C LEU A 123 -20.58 8.62 -0.48
N ILE A 124 -21.84 9.01 -0.67
CA ILE A 124 -23.02 8.32 -0.10
C ILE A 124 -23.14 6.90 -0.65
N SER A 125 -23.03 6.74 -1.98
CA SER A 125 -23.09 5.43 -2.63
C SER A 125 -21.89 4.57 -2.25
N GLY A 126 -20.70 5.16 -2.12
CA GLY A 126 -19.47 4.53 -1.65
C GLY A 126 -19.59 3.99 -0.23
N VAL A 127 -20.06 4.80 0.72
CA VAL A 127 -20.31 4.37 2.11
C VAL A 127 -21.35 3.25 2.14
N THR A 128 -22.42 3.39 1.35
CA THR A 128 -23.46 2.35 1.26
C THR A 128 -22.90 1.03 0.75
N ASN A 129 -22.09 1.08 -0.32
CA ASN A 129 -21.45 -0.11 -0.88
C ASN A 129 -20.46 -0.74 0.11
N PHE A 130 -19.67 0.08 0.80
CA PHE A 130 -18.74 -0.39 1.83
C PHE A 130 -19.49 -1.14 2.95
N LEU A 131 -20.50 -0.51 3.56
CA LEU A 131 -21.25 -1.11 4.67
C LEU A 131 -22.01 -2.37 4.25
N THR A 132 -22.62 -2.36 3.06
CA THR A 132 -23.40 -3.52 2.57
C THR A 132 -22.51 -4.68 2.17
N ARG A 133 -21.45 -4.44 1.40
CA ARG A 133 -20.60 -5.52 0.87
C ARG A 133 -19.58 -6.03 1.86
N ARG A 134 -18.99 -5.13 2.66
CA ARG A 134 -17.87 -5.48 3.55
C ARG A 134 -18.27 -5.66 5.00
N CYS A 135 -19.25 -4.92 5.48
CA CYS A 135 -19.76 -5.05 6.85
C CYS A 135 -21.04 -5.90 6.93
N GLY A 136 -21.57 -6.38 5.80
CA GLY A 136 -22.78 -7.22 5.77
C GLY A 136 -24.07 -6.50 6.22
N VAL A 137 -24.06 -5.16 6.26
CA VAL A 137 -25.21 -4.38 6.73
C VAL A 137 -26.32 -4.40 5.70
N ASN A 138 -27.56 -4.67 6.11
CA ASN A 138 -28.70 -4.56 5.21
C ASN A 138 -28.81 -3.14 4.65
N ARG A 139 -28.95 -3.00 3.33
CA ARG A 139 -29.01 -1.70 2.64
C ARG A 139 -30.06 -0.76 3.23
N ARG A 140 -31.19 -1.28 3.74
CA ARG A 140 -32.26 -0.48 4.37
C ARG A 140 -31.83 0.17 5.69
N ASN A 141 -30.82 -0.39 6.35
CA ASN A 141 -30.27 0.12 7.61
C ASN A 141 -29.15 1.14 7.37
N VAL A 142 -28.69 1.32 6.13
CA VAL A 142 -27.66 2.30 5.79
C VAL A 142 -28.33 3.64 5.49
N LEU A 143 -28.64 4.37 6.56
CA LEU A 143 -29.23 5.71 6.48
C LEU A 143 -28.12 6.77 6.40
N VAL A 144 -27.60 6.97 5.19
CA VAL A 144 -26.69 8.06 4.84
C VAL A 144 -27.44 9.06 3.97
N SER A 145 -27.47 10.33 4.36
CA SER A 145 -28.05 11.42 3.58
C SER A 145 -27.05 12.57 3.40
N PRO A 146 -27.25 13.46 2.40
CA PRO A 146 -26.42 14.65 2.22
C PRO A 146 -26.38 15.56 3.46
N GLU A 147 -27.44 15.54 4.29
CA GLU A 147 -27.56 16.34 5.51
C GLU A 147 -26.87 15.72 6.73
N ASN A 148 -26.31 14.51 6.61
CA ASN A 148 -25.51 13.96 7.71
C ASN A 148 -24.18 14.69 7.83
N PHE A 149 -23.61 14.65 9.03
CA PHE A 149 -22.34 15.30 9.33
C PHE A 149 -21.24 14.27 9.58
N ILE A 150 -20.05 14.58 9.09
CA ILE A 150 -18.83 13.80 9.29
C ILE A 150 -17.67 14.72 9.68
N SER A 151 -16.57 14.12 10.09
CA SER A 151 -15.31 14.83 10.35
C SER A 151 -14.29 14.43 9.29
N ILE A 152 -13.44 15.37 8.87
CA ILE A 152 -12.45 15.18 7.83
C ILE A 152 -11.03 15.34 8.37
N TRP A 153 -10.15 14.44 7.95
CA TRP A 153 -8.71 14.50 8.13
C TRP A 153 -8.03 14.70 6.78
N HIS A 154 -7.07 15.61 6.72
CA HIS A 154 -6.31 15.88 5.49
C HIS A 154 -4.99 15.14 5.41
N LYS A 155 -4.54 14.54 6.52
CA LYS A 155 -3.22 13.89 6.61
C LYS A 155 -3.38 12.51 7.25
N LEU A 156 -2.73 11.54 6.61
CA LEU A 156 -2.53 10.18 7.10
C LEU A 156 -1.04 9.87 7.01
N TYR A 157 -0.47 9.47 8.13
CA TYR A 157 0.93 9.07 8.21
C TYR A 157 1.02 7.55 8.23
N LEU A 158 1.92 7.01 7.41
CA LEU A 158 2.31 5.61 7.40
C LEU A 158 3.70 5.49 7.97
N HIS A 159 3.84 4.73 9.04
CA HIS A 159 5.12 4.38 9.62
C HIS A 159 5.50 2.98 9.16
N HIS A 160 6.52 2.91 8.32
CA HIS A 160 7.05 1.65 7.81
C HIS A 160 8.18 1.18 8.72
N PRO A 161 8.05 0.00 9.36
CA PRO A 161 9.18 -0.62 10.02
C PRO A 161 10.24 -1.02 8.98
N ALA A 162 11.48 -1.19 9.43
CA ALA A 162 12.55 -1.72 8.60
C ALA A 162 12.12 -3.09 8.03
N PRO A 163 12.17 -3.29 6.71
CA PRO A 163 11.86 -4.59 6.13
C PRO A 163 12.97 -5.60 6.48
N SER A 164 12.64 -6.89 6.56
CA SER A 164 13.61 -7.94 6.88
C SER A 164 14.79 -7.98 5.90
N PHE A 165 14.55 -7.63 4.63
CA PHE A 165 15.57 -7.58 3.57
C PHE A 165 16.44 -6.30 3.58
N ALA A 166 16.13 -5.33 4.45
CA ALA A 166 16.95 -4.13 4.64
C ALA A 166 16.85 -3.63 6.10
N PRO A 167 17.40 -4.40 7.06
CA PRO A 167 17.18 -4.19 8.50
C PRO A 167 17.84 -2.91 9.03
N PHE A 168 18.87 -2.39 8.36
CA PHE A 168 19.57 -1.16 8.74
C PHE A 168 18.86 0.12 8.28
N ASN A 169 17.72 0.01 7.60
CA ASN A 169 16.95 1.19 7.24
C ASN A 169 16.24 1.78 8.46
N PRO A 170 16.29 3.11 8.66
CA PRO A 170 15.52 3.74 9.72
C PRO A 170 14.02 3.61 9.45
N VAL A 171 13.21 3.62 10.52
CA VAL A 171 11.75 3.68 10.44
C VAL A 171 11.35 4.92 9.65
N ARG A 172 10.49 4.76 8.63
CA ARG A 172 10.13 5.86 7.74
C ARG A 172 8.68 6.27 7.85
N ARG A 173 8.44 7.57 7.77
CA ARG A 173 7.11 8.21 7.73
C ARG A 173 6.76 8.63 6.30
N ASP A 174 5.70 8.06 5.75
CA ASP A 174 5.12 8.42 4.46
C ASP A 174 3.76 9.10 4.68
N VAL A 175 3.39 10.10 3.85
CA VAL A 175 2.04 10.71 3.88
C VAL A 175 1.22 10.16 2.73
N THR A 176 0.09 9.51 3.01
CA THR A 176 -0.54 8.60 2.05
C THR A 176 -1.71 9.10 1.25
N ASN A 177 -1.94 8.39 0.12
CA ASN A 177 -3.14 8.43 -0.73
C ASN A 177 -3.57 7.08 -1.38
N ARG A 178 -3.29 5.83 -0.92
CA ARG A 178 -3.53 4.61 -1.78
C ARG A 178 -3.87 3.27 -1.11
N PHE A 179 -4.55 2.39 -1.84
CA PHE A 179 -5.34 1.23 -1.35
C PHE A 179 -4.89 -0.17 -1.84
N ARG A 180 -5.21 -1.21 -1.05
CA ARG A 180 -5.25 -2.64 -1.40
C ARG A 180 -6.67 -3.21 -1.19
N THR A 181 -7.27 -3.83 -2.20
CA THR A 181 -8.52 -4.59 -2.03
C THR A 181 -8.25 -5.94 -1.38
N THR A 182 -8.86 -6.22 -0.23
CA THR A 182 -9.03 -7.57 0.29
C THR A 182 -10.48 -7.99 0.00
N HIS A 183 -10.66 -9.09 -0.74
CA HIS A 183 -11.94 -9.68 -1.18
C HIS A 183 -12.69 -8.98 -2.33
N ASP A 184 -12.08 -8.94 -3.52
CA ASP A 184 -12.85 -8.86 -4.76
C ASP A 184 -12.14 -9.67 -5.86
N ILE A 185 -12.92 -10.16 -6.84
CA ILE A 185 -12.60 -11.14 -7.91
C ILE A 185 -11.48 -10.67 -8.87
N TYR A 186 -10.81 -9.56 -8.56
CA TYR A 186 -9.66 -8.99 -9.26
C TYR A 186 -8.32 -9.54 -8.75
N GLU A 187 -8.29 -10.82 -8.38
CA GLU A 187 -7.08 -11.52 -8.00
C GLU A 187 -6.02 -11.36 -9.11
N LYS A 188 -4.81 -10.95 -8.72
CA LYS A 188 -3.56 -10.95 -9.51
C LYS A 188 -3.23 -9.76 -10.42
N HIS A 189 -3.98 -8.65 -10.40
CA HIS A 189 -3.65 -7.51 -11.28
C HIS A 189 -3.14 -6.29 -10.51
N GLY A 190 -1.96 -5.80 -10.91
CA GLY A 190 -1.25 -4.67 -10.30
C GLY A 190 0.20 -5.02 -9.98
N ILE A 191 0.99 -4.07 -9.51
CA ILE A 191 2.33 -4.38 -9.01
C ILE A 191 2.12 -5.04 -7.65
N GLU A 192 2.36 -6.35 -7.59
CA GLU A 192 2.33 -7.15 -6.36
C GLU A 192 1.08 -6.94 -5.51
N ARG A 193 -0.10 -6.99 -6.14
CA ARG A 193 -1.42 -6.86 -5.49
C ARG A 193 -1.78 -5.44 -5.05
N TYR A 194 -0.99 -4.44 -5.42
CA TYR A 194 -1.27 -3.03 -5.15
C TYR A 194 -1.73 -2.29 -6.41
N ARG A 195 -2.63 -1.33 -6.18
CA ARG A 195 -3.09 -0.38 -7.20
C ARG A 195 -3.03 1.05 -6.66
N ALA A 196 -2.99 2.02 -7.57
CA ALA A 196 -3.05 3.41 -7.16
C ALA A 196 -4.47 3.87 -6.83
N GLY A 197 -4.53 4.85 -5.95
CA GLY A 197 -5.72 5.61 -5.61
C GLY A 197 -5.34 7.09 -5.47
N ARG A 198 -6.32 7.97 -5.62
CA ARG A 198 -6.21 9.36 -5.20
C ARG A 198 -7.23 9.57 -4.08
N VAL A 199 -6.75 9.62 -2.84
CA VAL A 199 -7.62 9.95 -1.71
C VAL A 199 -8.05 11.40 -1.84
N ARG A 200 -9.36 11.64 -1.74
CA ARG A 200 -9.96 12.97 -1.69
C ARG A 200 -10.34 13.37 -0.28
N ALA A 201 -10.78 12.41 0.53
CA ALA A 201 -11.21 12.65 1.90
C ALA A 201 -10.91 11.45 2.79
N ILE A 202 -10.50 11.72 4.03
CA ILE A 202 -10.40 10.73 5.12
C ILE A 202 -11.41 11.13 6.18
N PHE A 203 -12.27 10.23 6.62
CA PHE A 203 -13.42 10.55 7.45
C PHE A 203 -13.84 9.41 8.35
N ASN A 204 -14.61 9.73 9.38
CA ASN A 204 -15.34 8.73 10.17
C ASN A 204 -16.80 8.70 9.74
N LEU A 205 -17.43 7.54 9.87
CA LEU A 205 -18.86 7.41 9.64
C LEU A 205 -19.67 8.36 10.54
N PRO A 206 -20.87 8.80 10.07
CA PRO A 206 -21.86 9.47 10.92
C PRO A 206 -22.11 8.66 12.19
N ALA A 207 -22.39 9.33 13.31
CA ALA A 207 -22.46 8.72 14.64
C ALA A 207 -23.37 7.48 14.67
N GLN A 208 -24.53 7.54 14.01
CA GLN A 208 -25.51 6.44 13.94
C GLN A 208 -25.02 5.20 13.19
N LEU A 209 -23.98 5.31 12.35
CA LEU A 209 -23.42 4.20 11.57
C LEU A 209 -22.10 3.66 12.14
N ARG A 210 -21.52 4.30 13.16
CA ARG A 210 -20.25 3.89 13.76
C ARG A 210 -20.29 2.51 14.41
N GLN A 211 -21.47 2.04 14.80
CA GLN A 211 -21.65 0.68 15.32
C GLN A 211 -21.32 -0.41 14.28
N PHE A 212 -21.41 -0.10 12.99
CA PHE A 212 -21.10 -1.05 11.91
C PHE A 212 -19.63 -1.02 11.51
N HIS A 213 -18.95 0.11 11.71
CA HIS A 213 -17.52 0.27 11.53
C HIS A 213 -17.03 1.49 12.32
N SER A 214 -16.14 1.26 13.28
CA SER A 214 -15.61 2.31 14.17
C SER A 214 -14.36 3.00 13.61
N GLY A 215 -13.69 2.37 12.65
CA GLY A 215 -12.44 2.86 12.08
C GLY A 215 -12.62 4.01 11.09
N PRO A 216 -11.55 4.77 10.81
CA PRO A 216 -11.55 5.79 9.78
C PRO A 216 -11.58 5.16 8.39
N LEU A 217 -12.30 5.82 7.51
CA LEU A 217 -12.47 5.47 6.10
C LEU A 217 -11.80 6.51 5.21
N ALA A 218 -11.41 6.11 4.01
CA ALA A 218 -10.94 7.00 2.96
C ALA A 218 -11.86 6.88 1.74
N TYR A 219 -12.26 8.03 1.19
CA TYR A 219 -12.87 8.14 -0.12
C TYR A 219 -11.79 8.46 -1.14
N LEU A 220 -11.70 7.66 -2.20
CA LEU A 220 -10.67 7.79 -3.22
C LEU A 220 -11.19 7.56 -4.63
N GLU A 221 -10.51 8.17 -5.61
CA GLU A 221 -10.61 7.81 -7.02
C GLU A 221 -9.63 6.65 -7.29
N ALA A 222 -10.14 5.58 -7.90
CA ALA A 222 -9.35 4.40 -8.21
C ALA A 222 -8.63 4.57 -9.55
N PHE A 223 -7.41 4.04 -9.61
CA PHE A 223 -6.70 3.83 -10.86
C PHE A 223 -6.86 2.37 -11.28
N THR A 224 -6.67 2.12 -12.57
CA THR A 224 -6.52 0.76 -13.08
C THR A 224 -5.32 0.08 -12.41
N PRO A 225 -5.25 -1.26 -12.42
CA PRO A 225 -4.00 -1.93 -12.12
C PRO A 225 -2.85 -1.40 -12.96
N PHE A 226 -1.65 -1.38 -12.38
CA PHE A 226 -0.43 -1.03 -13.11
C PHE A 226 -0.12 -2.06 -14.19
N ASP A 227 0.47 -1.60 -15.29
CA ASP A 227 0.92 -2.48 -16.37
C ASP A 227 1.90 -3.54 -15.83
N SER A 228 1.68 -4.79 -16.24
CA SER A 228 2.46 -5.94 -15.78
C SER A 228 3.94 -5.83 -16.15
N THR A 229 4.21 -5.28 -17.34
CA THR A 229 5.54 -5.01 -17.88
C THR A 229 5.89 -3.52 -17.76
N PRO A 230 7.01 -3.17 -17.12
CA PRO A 230 7.48 -1.78 -17.12
C PRO A 230 7.89 -1.34 -18.53
N SER A 231 7.88 -0.03 -18.78
CA SER A 231 8.40 0.55 -20.02
C SER A 231 9.85 0.13 -20.27
N PRO A 232 10.23 -0.29 -21.48
CA PRO A 232 11.61 -0.69 -21.77
C PRO A 232 12.59 0.49 -21.64
N PHE A 233 12.12 1.71 -21.88
CA PHE A 233 12.96 2.92 -21.85
C PHE A 233 13.13 3.46 -20.43
N THR A 234 12.02 3.61 -19.69
CA THR A 234 12.04 4.27 -18.37
C THR A 234 12.09 3.27 -17.21
N ARG A 235 11.80 2.00 -17.47
CA ARG A 235 11.62 0.93 -16.46
C ARG A 235 10.54 1.25 -15.42
N LEU A 236 9.64 2.19 -15.73
CA LEU A 236 8.50 2.57 -14.90
C LEU A 236 7.24 1.83 -15.34
N HIS A 237 6.35 1.56 -14.40
CA HIS A 237 5.02 1.02 -14.68
C HIS A 237 4.05 2.15 -14.98
N SER A 238 3.11 1.95 -15.89
CA SER A 238 2.02 2.91 -16.11
C SER A 238 0.69 2.47 -15.53
N THR A 239 -0.16 3.47 -15.33
CA THR A 239 -1.56 3.32 -14.94
C THR A 239 -2.38 4.48 -15.51
N LYS A 240 -3.70 4.37 -15.44
CA LYS A 240 -4.67 5.44 -15.74
C LYS A 240 -5.80 5.42 -14.73
N PHE A 241 -6.69 6.41 -14.74
CA PHE A 241 -7.91 6.34 -13.95
C PHE A 241 -8.75 5.13 -14.36
N ASP A 242 -9.38 4.49 -13.39
CA ASP A 242 -10.41 3.48 -13.63
C ASP A 242 -11.73 4.21 -13.86
N PHE A 243 -12.50 3.79 -14.86
CA PHE A 243 -13.77 4.40 -15.22
C PHE A 243 -14.89 3.36 -15.09
N ASP A 244 -16.07 3.80 -14.69
CA ASP A 244 -17.26 2.97 -14.67
C ASP A 244 -17.91 2.88 -16.06
N ALA A 245 -19.00 2.11 -16.19
CA ALA A 245 -19.70 1.94 -17.46
C ALA A 245 -20.35 3.23 -18.00
N ARG A 246 -20.36 4.32 -17.23
CA ARG A 246 -20.89 5.64 -17.58
C ARG A 246 -19.77 6.65 -17.86
N ASP A 247 -18.53 6.16 -18.01
CA ASP A 247 -17.34 6.98 -18.22
C ASP A 247 -17.05 7.97 -17.08
N LEU A 248 -17.50 7.64 -15.87
CA LEU A 248 -17.17 8.40 -14.66
C LEU A 248 -16.00 7.74 -13.93
N ARG A 249 -15.12 8.55 -13.34
CA ARG A 249 -14.02 8.04 -12.51
C ARG A 249 -14.57 7.13 -11.42
N ARG A 250 -14.09 5.89 -11.39
CA ARG A 250 -14.46 4.92 -10.38
C ARG A 250 -13.94 5.40 -9.04
N THR A 251 -14.82 5.40 -8.06
CA THR A 251 -14.54 5.89 -6.71
C THR A 251 -14.89 4.83 -5.69
N LEU A 252 -14.21 4.84 -4.55
CA LEU A 252 -14.32 3.81 -3.53
C LEU A 252 -14.23 4.42 -2.15
N VAL A 253 -14.96 3.80 -1.21
CA VAL A 253 -14.80 4.02 0.22
C VAL A 253 -14.17 2.77 0.82
N ILE A 254 -13.08 2.97 1.54
CA ILE A 254 -12.23 1.90 2.05
C ILE A 254 -11.84 2.18 3.51
N PRO A 255 -11.50 1.16 4.30
CA PRO A 255 -10.79 1.37 5.56
C PRO A 255 -9.42 1.99 5.31
N VAL A 256 -9.00 2.90 6.20
CA VAL A 256 -7.63 3.44 6.19
C VAL A 256 -6.59 2.33 6.43
N SER A 257 -6.95 1.25 7.12
CA SER A 257 -6.06 0.08 7.30
C SER A 257 -5.68 -0.59 5.98
N ASP A 258 -6.47 -0.39 4.92
CA ASP A 258 -6.14 -0.91 3.60
C ASP A 258 -5.23 0.02 2.79
N ILE A 259 -4.73 1.09 3.41
CA ILE A 259 -3.77 2.00 2.82
C ILE A 259 -2.35 1.59 3.23
N PHE A 260 -1.48 1.36 2.24
CA PHE A 260 -0.17 0.73 2.47
C PHE A 260 1.02 1.56 2.02
N PHE A 261 0.87 2.47 1.05
CA PHE A 261 1.98 3.29 0.57
C PHE A 261 1.51 4.62 0.05
N ALA A 262 2.31 5.65 0.29
CA ALA A 262 2.28 6.81 -0.58
C ALA A 262 2.90 6.40 -1.92
N CYS A 263 2.47 7.01 -3.02
CA CYS A 263 3.38 7.03 -4.17
C CYS A 263 3.20 8.28 -4.99
N HIS A 264 4.18 8.48 -5.86
CA HIS A 264 4.22 9.57 -6.81
C HIS A 264 3.79 9.05 -8.18
N LEU A 265 2.68 9.57 -8.70
CA LEU A 265 2.28 9.39 -10.10
C LEU A 265 2.69 10.64 -10.88
N VAL A 266 3.39 10.44 -11.98
CA VAL A 266 3.82 11.52 -12.88
C VAL A 266 3.01 11.40 -14.17
N PRO A 267 2.32 12.44 -14.65
CA PRO A 267 1.62 12.38 -15.92
C PRO A 267 2.56 12.01 -17.06
N LYS A 268 2.06 11.27 -18.04
CA LYS A 268 2.73 11.15 -19.33
C LYS A 268 2.50 12.47 -20.08
N TYR A 269 3.42 13.42 -19.94
CA TYR A 269 3.25 14.77 -20.51
C TYR A 269 2.93 14.78 -22.01
N HIS A 270 3.42 13.80 -22.78
CA HIS A 270 3.10 13.63 -24.20
C HIS A 270 1.67 13.16 -24.50
N THR A 271 0.86 12.85 -23.47
CA THR A 271 -0.56 12.51 -23.59
C THR A 271 -1.46 13.59 -22.97
N LEU A 272 -0.89 14.73 -22.57
CA LEU A 272 -1.69 15.88 -22.20
C LEU A 272 -2.16 16.58 -23.46
N ASP A 273 -3.29 17.28 -23.35
CA ASP A 273 -3.76 18.18 -24.40
C ASP A 273 -2.67 19.20 -24.72
N SER A 274 -2.38 19.41 -26.01
CA SER A 274 -1.33 20.33 -26.47
C SER A 274 -1.66 21.77 -26.13
N ASP A 275 -2.96 22.09 -25.99
CA ASP A 275 -3.45 23.43 -25.71
C ASP A 275 -3.54 23.69 -24.20
N LEU A 276 -3.26 22.68 -23.37
CA LEU A 276 -3.27 22.80 -21.92
C LEU A 276 -2.03 23.54 -21.40
N GLU A 277 -2.25 24.76 -20.94
CA GLU A 277 -1.23 25.51 -20.19
C GLU A 277 -1.07 24.92 -18.77
N LEU A 278 0.16 24.54 -18.43
CA LEU A 278 0.50 24.00 -17.11
C LEU A 278 1.01 25.11 -16.19
N HIS A 279 0.36 25.24 -15.02
CA HIS A 279 0.64 26.26 -14.03
C HIS A 279 1.02 25.60 -12.70
N ALA A 280 1.61 26.36 -11.78
CA ALA A 280 1.97 25.84 -10.46
C ALA A 280 0.76 25.31 -9.65
N GLY A 281 -0.44 25.85 -9.90
CA GLY A 281 -1.69 25.41 -9.27
C GLY A 281 -2.44 24.31 -10.02
N THR A 282 -1.93 23.84 -11.17
CA THR A 282 -2.62 22.82 -11.97
C THR A 282 -2.59 21.48 -11.25
N ASP A 283 -3.77 20.94 -10.98
CA ASP A 283 -3.91 19.58 -10.47
C ASP A 283 -3.61 18.58 -11.59
N LEU A 284 -2.35 18.12 -11.65
CA LEU A 284 -1.86 17.17 -12.63
C LEU A 284 -2.61 15.82 -12.60
N LEU A 285 -3.19 15.43 -11.46
CA LEU A 285 -4.03 14.22 -11.37
C LEU A 285 -5.47 14.49 -11.85
N ALA A 286 -5.91 15.73 -11.96
CA ALA A 286 -7.19 16.04 -12.61
C ALA A 286 -7.05 16.02 -14.13
N VAL A 287 -5.97 16.59 -14.68
CA VAL A 287 -5.81 16.76 -16.14
C VAL A 287 -5.11 15.61 -16.85
N GLY A 288 -4.33 14.79 -16.11
CA GLY A 288 -3.60 13.68 -16.71
C GLY A 288 -4.48 12.48 -17.07
N GLU A 289 -4.29 11.93 -18.26
CA GLU A 289 -4.95 10.69 -18.69
C GLU A 289 -4.20 9.43 -18.24
N LYS A 290 -2.88 9.45 -18.42
CA LYS A 290 -1.98 8.32 -18.15
C LYS A 290 -0.84 8.79 -17.27
N PHE A 291 -0.39 7.89 -16.40
CA PHE A 291 0.61 8.19 -15.40
C PHE A 291 1.69 7.13 -15.35
N TRP A 292 2.92 7.54 -15.06
CA TRP A 292 4.01 6.69 -14.63
C TRP A 292 4.06 6.62 -13.11
N LEU A 293 4.26 5.42 -12.57
CA LEU A 293 4.64 5.23 -11.17
C LEU A 293 6.12 5.58 -11.03
N ASN A 294 6.42 6.69 -10.35
CA ASN A 294 7.79 7.00 -10.00
C ASN A 294 8.18 6.20 -8.75
N HIS A 295 8.73 5.00 -8.94
CA HIS A 295 9.22 4.22 -7.81
C HIS A 295 10.52 4.77 -7.18
N TYR A 296 11.15 5.78 -7.79
CA TYR A 296 12.32 6.47 -7.24
C TYR A 296 11.96 7.63 -6.30
N TYR A 297 10.67 7.85 -5.98
CA TYR A 297 10.28 8.98 -5.14
C TYR A 297 10.82 8.89 -3.70
N ASN A 298 10.94 7.66 -3.19
CA ASN A 298 11.46 7.33 -1.87
C ASN A 298 12.27 6.04 -2.00
N HIS A 299 13.45 6.00 -1.37
CA HIS A 299 14.32 4.84 -1.33
C HIS A 299 13.64 3.58 -0.78
N ASN A 300 12.80 3.70 0.25
CA ASN A 300 12.06 2.56 0.80
C ASN A 300 11.16 1.92 -0.26
N PHE A 301 10.33 2.73 -0.93
CA PHE A 301 9.46 2.25 -2.00
C PHE A 301 10.25 1.66 -3.19
N TYR A 302 11.39 2.25 -3.53
CA TYR A 302 12.31 1.69 -4.52
C TYR A 302 12.77 0.28 -4.12
N GLN A 303 13.22 0.09 -2.87
CA GLN A 303 13.69 -1.22 -2.39
C GLN A 303 12.58 -2.27 -2.42
N PHE A 304 11.35 -1.93 -2.00
CA PHE A 304 10.22 -2.86 -2.14
C PHE A 304 10.00 -3.30 -3.58
N ILE A 305 10.06 -2.36 -4.54
CA ILE A 305 9.92 -2.67 -5.96
C ILE A 305 11.06 -3.58 -6.44
N GLN A 306 12.30 -3.40 -5.96
CA GLN A 306 13.41 -4.30 -6.30
C GLN A 306 13.26 -5.68 -5.68
N HIS A 307 12.91 -5.75 -4.39
CA HIS A 307 12.64 -7.01 -3.68
C HIS A 307 11.60 -7.84 -4.43
N TRP A 308 10.49 -7.21 -4.78
CA TRP A 308 9.43 -7.84 -5.56
C TRP A 308 9.88 -8.28 -6.95
N ARG A 309 10.70 -7.48 -7.65
CA ARG A 309 11.24 -7.85 -8.96
C ARG A 309 12.17 -9.06 -8.89
N ARG A 310 13.05 -9.11 -7.89
CA ARG A 310 13.99 -10.24 -7.67
C ARG A 310 13.26 -11.54 -7.34
N ARG A 311 12.12 -11.44 -6.64
CA ARG A 311 11.33 -12.59 -6.18
C ARG A 311 10.14 -12.93 -7.09
N ARG A 312 9.99 -12.28 -8.24
CA ARG A 312 8.94 -12.66 -9.20
C ARG A 312 9.28 -14.05 -9.73
N PRO A 313 8.40 -15.06 -9.54
CA PRO A 313 8.64 -16.36 -10.13
C PRO A 313 8.78 -16.19 -11.64
N THR A 314 9.80 -16.81 -12.20
CA THR A 314 10.07 -16.82 -13.63
C THR A 314 8.87 -17.43 -14.37
N LEU A 315 8.75 -17.16 -15.67
CA LEU A 315 7.62 -17.68 -16.46
C LEU A 315 7.56 -19.23 -16.43
N ALA A 316 8.71 -19.89 -16.21
CA ALA A 316 8.84 -21.32 -16.03
C ALA A 316 8.30 -21.85 -14.69
N GLU A 317 8.27 -21.03 -13.63
CA GLU A 317 7.74 -21.39 -12.30
C GLU A 317 6.24 -21.08 -12.16
N ARG A 318 5.63 -20.44 -13.16
CA ARG A 318 4.21 -20.05 -13.18
C ARG A 318 3.33 -20.93 -14.06
N LEU A 319 3.92 -21.83 -14.86
CA LEU A 319 3.24 -22.75 -15.77
C LEU A 319 3.26 -24.16 -15.19
#